data_AF-A0A920B2A4-F1
#
_entry.id   AF-A0A920B2A4-F1
#
_cell.length_a   1.000
_cell.length_b   1.000
_cell.length_c   1.000
_cell.angle_alpha   90.00
_cell.angle_beta   90.00
_cell.angle_gamma   90.00
#
_symmetry.space_group_name_H-M   'P 1'
#
loop_
_entity.id
_entity.type
_entity.pdbx_description
1 polymer ?
#
loop_
_entity_poly.entity_id
_entity_poly.type
_entity_poly.pdbx_seq_one_letter_code
_entity_poly.pdbx_strand_id
1 'polypeptide(L)'
;MGGAALAIRDDDQDNSIAWAAAASALALGECLLPAKGLTEPVEAYCTLDWHNECNTSIEGMCLASERDGHFYVDSFLYLDFTFLRHEEGVTFERHDKDGGDTFVRDGHYTLKVFREDTDNAITSGTKP
;
A
#
# COMPACT_ATOMS: atom_id res chain seq x y z
N MET A 1 -29.79 25.56 47.42
CA MET A 1 -28.52 25.32 46.70
C MET A 1 -28.68 24.04 45.90
N GLY A 2 -28.64 24.14 44.55
CA GLY A 2 -28.61 23.06 43.55
C GLY A 2 -29.85 22.16 43.51
N GLY A 3 -30.60 21.97 42.43
CA GLY A 3 -30.45 22.31 41.02
C GLY A 3 -31.42 21.36 40.31
N ALA A 4 -32.66 21.80 40.10
CA ALA A 4 -33.69 20.98 39.47
C ALA A 4 -33.43 20.92 37.96
N ALA A 5 -33.30 19.69 37.45
CA ALA A 5 -33.12 19.39 36.04
C ALA A 5 -34.30 19.95 35.22
N LEU A 6 -33.98 20.81 34.26
CA LEU A 6 -34.92 21.30 33.27
C LEU A 6 -35.05 20.23 32.19
N ALA A 7 -36.23 19.62 32.10
CA ALA A 7 -36.64 18.78 31.00
C ALA A 7 -36.83 19.64 29.74
N ILE A 8 -36.10 19.32 28.66
CA ILE A 8 -36.47 19.79 27.32
C ILE A 8 -37.12 18.61 26.60
N ARG A 9 -38.37 18.88 26.21
CA ARG A 9 -39.26 18.06 25.40
C ARG A 9 -38.77 18.06 23.96
N ASP A 10 -38.89 16.93 23.28
CA ASP A 10 -39.50 16.85 21.95
C ASP A 10 -39.86 15.39 21.68
N ASP A 11 -41.16 15.09 21.69
CA ASP A 11 -41.73 13.83 21.20
C ASP A 11 -42.90 14.19 20.29
N ASP A 12 -42.98 13.43 19.20
CA ASP A 12 -44.06 13.32 18.22
C ASP A 12 -43.97 14.20 16.95
N GLN A 13 -43.41 13.63 15.87
CA GLN A 13 -44.27 13.08 14.82
C GLN A 13 -43.52 12.23 13.78
N ASP A 14 -43.82 10.92 13.84
CA ASP A 14 -44.06 10.01 12.72
C ASP A 14 -43.11 10.06 11.50
N ASN A 15 -42.02 9.29 11.57
CA ASN A 15 -41.44 8.69 10.37
C ASN A 15 -40.86 7.31 10.72
N SER A 16 -41.64 6.29 10.40
CA SER A 16 -41.36 4.85 10.45
C SER A 16 -39.88 4.44 10.33
N ILE A 17 -39.25 3.96 11.41
CA ILE A 17 -38.15 2.98 11.32
C ILE A 17 -38.18 2.06 12.54
N ALA A 18 -38.74 0.87 12.35
CA ALA A 18 -38.45 -0.26 13.22
C ALA A 18 -37.10 -0.86 12.82
N TRP A 19 -36.09 -0.74 13.68
CA TRP A 19 -35.13 -1.82 13.87
C TRP A 19 -34.44 -1.68 15.23
N ALA A 20 -34.86 -2.53 16.17
CA ALA A 20 -34.01 -2.91 17.29
C ALA A 20 -33.06 -4.00 16.79
N ALA A 21 -31.75 -3.83 16.95
CA ALA A 21 -30.82 -4.95 17.04
C ALA A 21 -29.46 -4.54 17.61
N ALA A 22 -29.22 -5.01 18.83
CA ALA A 22 -28.00 -5.63 19.34
C ALA A 22 -26.65 -4.94 19.15
N ALA A 23 -26.07 -4.56 20.30
CA ALA A 23 -24.63 -4.49 20.49
C ALA A 23 -23.99 -5.87 20.21
N SER A 24 -22.88 -5.87 19.49
CA SER A 24 -21.87 -6.94 19.53
C SER A 24 -20.51 -6.32 19.19
N ALA A 25 -19.73 -6.05 20.23
CA ALA A 25 -18.27 -6.12 20.14
C ALA A 25 -17.87 -7.54 19.72
N LEU A 26 -16.65 -7.69 19.21
CA LEU A 26 -15.98 -8.88 18.63
C LEU A 26 -15.85 -8.71 17.11
N ALA A 27 -14.67 -8.68 16.49
CA ALA A 27 -13.34 -8.98 16.98
C ALA A 27 -12.34 -8.16 16.18
N LEU A 28 -11.27 -7.71 16.83
CA LEU A 28 -9.99 -7.48 16.18
C LEU A 28 -9.52 -8.85 15.67
N GLY A 29 -10.09 -9.26 14.53
CA GLY A 29 -9.50 -10.28 13.70
C GLY A 29 -8.30 -9.64 13.04
N GLU A 30 -7.18 -9.62 13.76
CA GLU A 30 -5.87 -9.58 13.16
C GLU A 30 -5.78 -10.77 12.19
N CYS A 31 -6.33 -10.60 10.99
CA CYS A 31 -5.91 -11.35 9.84
C CYS A 31 -4.54 -10.75 9.48
N LEU A 32 -3.55 -11.03 10.33
CA LEU A 32 -2.13 -10.96 9.99
C LEU A 32 -1.91 -12.10 9.00
N LEU A 33 -2.47 -11.92 7.80
CA LEU A 33 -1.85 -12.45 6.61
C LEU A 33 -0.40 -11.98 6.72
N PRO A 34 0.60 -12.89 6.68
CA PRO A 34 1.97 -12.43 6.56
C PRO A 34 1.96 -11.52 5.35
N ALA A 35 2.29 -10.24 5.57
CA ALA A 35 2.54 -9.34 4.46
C ALA A 35 3.58 -10.08 3.63
N LYS A 36 3.21 -10.51 2.43
CA LYS A 36 4.16 -10.99 1.43
C LYS A 36 4.92 -9.78 0.88
N GLY A 37 5.41 -8.97 1.79
CA GLY A 37 6.29 -7.84 1.55
C GLY A 37 7.69 -8.30 1.90
N LEU A 38 8.64 -7.90 1.07
CA LEU A 38 10.05 -8.20 1.27
C LEU A 38 10.53 -7.50 2.55
N THR A 39 10.54 -8.22 3.66
CA THR A 39 10.95 -7.67 4.97
C THR A 39 12.42 -7.26 4.99
N GLU A 40 13.23 -7.89 4.13
CA GLU A 40 14.64 -7.56 3.88
C GLU A 40 14.79 -6.99 2.45
N PRO A 41 15.67 -5.99 2.24
CA PRO A 41 15.95 -5.46 0.91
C PRO A 41 16.50 -6.54 -0.02
N VAL A 42 15.95 -6.62 -1.22
CA VAL A 42 16.44 -7.52 -2.29
C VAL A 42 17.01 -6.70 -3.43
N GLU A 43 18.01 -7.27 -4.11
CA GLU A 43 18.52 -6.71 -5.35
C GLU A 43 17.44 -6.79 -6.44
N ALA A 44 17.27 -5.68 -7.15
CA ALA A 44 16.33 -5.55 -8.26
C ALA A 44 16.96 -4.69 -9.36
N TYR A 45 16.39 -4.75 -10.56
CA TYR A 45 16.69 -3.81 -11.62
C TYR A 45 15.61 -2.73 -11.66
N CYS A 46 16.01 -1.46 -11.65
CA CYS A 46 15.10 -0.34 -11.66
C CYS A 46 15.24 0.48 -12.94
N THR A 47 14.12 1.03 -13.42
CA THR A 47 14.09 2.03 -14.49
C THR A 47 13.23 3.21 -14.05
N LEU A 48 13.73 4.43 -14.21
CA LEU A 48 13.03 5.66 -13.91
C LEU A 48 12.90 6.50 -15.16
N ASP A 49 11.66 6.75 -15.56
CA ASP A 49 11.28 7.59 -16.67
C ASP A 49 10.69 8.89 -16.14
N TRP A 50 11.27 10.02 -16.52
CA TRP A 50 10.76 11.33 -16.11
C TRP A 50 9.67 11.78 -17.08
N HIS A 51 8.56 12.29 -16.56
CA HIS A 51 7.48 12.79 -17.41
C HIS A 51 7.80 14.14 -18.08
N ASN A 52 8.94 14.75 -17.74
CA ASN A 52 9.43 15.93 -18.44
C ASN A 52 10.35 15.51 -19.60
N GLU A 53 10.26 16.23 -20.72
CA GLU A 53 11.01 15.91 -21.94
C GLU A 53 12.52 16.23 -21.86
N CYS A 54 12.98 16.80 -20.74
CA CYS A 54 14.34 17.31 -20.59
C CYS A 54 15.29 16.30 -19.93
N ASN A 55 14.75 15.34 -19.17
CA ASN A 55 15.55 14.35 -18.47
C ASN A 55 15.55 13.03 -19.23
N THR A 56 16.73 12.44 -19.39
CA THR A 56 16.83 11.06 -19.92
C THR A 56 16.29 10.07 -18.90
N SER A 57 15.69 8.98 -19.39
CA SER A 57 15.44 7.80 -18.57
C SER A 57 16.76 7.29 -17.97
N ILE A 58 16.71 6.82 -16.73
CA ILE A 58 17.83 6.20 -16.03
C ILE A 58 17.47 4.77 -15.65
N GLU A 59 18.46 3.90 -15.67
CA GLU A 59 18.31 2.48 -15.36
C GLU A 59 19.52 1.93 -14.61
N GLY A 60 19.34 0.88 -13.83
CA GLY A 60 20.40 0.28 -13.04
C GLY A 60 19.91 -0.55 -11.85
N MET A 61 20.86 -1.12 -11.13
CA MET A 61 20.57 -1.90 -9.93
C MET A 61 20.03 -1.03 -8.80
N CYS A 62 19.13 -1.59 -8.02
CA CYS A 62 18.51 -0.98 -6.86
C CYS A 62 18.25 -2.03 -5.77
N LEU A 63 17.93 -1.55 -4.57
CA LEU A 63 17.45 -2.39 -3.47
C LEU A 63 15.96 -2.12 -3.25
N ALA A 64 15.13 -3.14 -3.36
CA ALA A 64 13.69 -3.04 -3.14
C ALA A 64 13.30 -3.73 -1.83
N SER A 65 12.48 -3.08 -1.01
CA SER A 65 11.90 -3.70 0.19
C SER A 65 10.45 -3.29 0.38
N GLU A 66 9.67 -4.13 1.06
CA GLU A 66 8.29 -3.82 1.39
C GLU A 66 7.99 -4.17 2.86
N ARG A 67 7.57 -3.17 3.64
CA ARG A 67 7.27 -3.31 5.07
C ARG A 67 5.95 -2.63 5.41
N ASP A 68 5.07 -3.33 6.11
CA ASP A 68 3.74 -2.84 6.50
C ASP A 68 2.90 -2.31 5.31
N GLY A 69 3.14 -2.85 4.11
CA GLY A 69 2.52 -2.41 2.86
C GLY A 69 3.09 -1.12 2.27
N HIS A 70 4.15 -0.55 2.87
CA HIS A 70 4.95 0.52 2.29
C HIS A 70 6.07 -0.07 1.44
N PHE A 71 6.30 0.51 0.27
CA PHE A 71 7.35 0.08 -0.66
C PHE A 71 8.50 1.09 -0.67
N TYR A 72 9.73 0.57 -0.63
CA TYR A 72 10.95 1.37 -0.60
C TYR A 72 11.89 0.90 -1.71
N VAL A 73 12.50 1.86 -2.39
CA VAL A 73 13.59 1.63 -3.34
C VAL A 73 14.77 2.46 -2.88
N ASP A 74 15.86 1.80 -2.53
CA ASP A 74 17.07 2.42 -2.04
C ASP A 74 18.24 2.16 -2.99
N SER A 75 19.29 2.97 -2.88
CA SER A 75 20.56 2.79 -3.61
C SER A 75 20.44 2.80 -5.14
N PHE A 76 19.37 3.39 -5.69
CA PHE A 76 19.19 3.49 -7.13
C PHE A 76 19.87 4.74 -7.67
N LEU A 77 21.15 4.63 -8.06
CA LEU A 77 21.95 5.75 -8.60
C LEU A 77 21.86 7.04 -7.75
N TYR A 78 22.01 6.91 -6.43
CA TYR A 78 21.90 7.99 -5.43
C TYR A 78 20.48 8.53 -5.18
N LEU A 79 19.45 7.90 -5.75
CA LEU A 79 18.05 8.22 -5.51
C LEU A 79 17.41 7.15 -4.65
N ASP A 80 16.59 7.61 -3.71
CA ASP A 80 15.75 6.77 -2.86
C ASP A 80 14.28 7.15 -3.09
N PHE A 81 13.41 6.15 -3.09
CA PHE A 81 11.97 6.32 -3.31
C PHE A 81 11.20 5.65 -2.19
N THR A 82 10.15 6.33 -1.74
CA THR A 82 9.21 5.81 -0.75
C THR A 82 7.80 5.94 -1.30
N PHE A 83 7.05 4.84 -1.20
CA PHE A 83 5.66 4.74 -1.62
C PHE A 83 4.85 4.25 -0.43
N LEU A 84 4.20 5.19 0.27
CA LEU A 84 3.45 4.85 1.46
C LEU A 84 2.07 4.32 1.06
N ARG A 85 1.62 3.23 1.69
CA ARG A 85 0.34 2.59 1.39
C ARG A 85 -0.85 3.55 1.35
N HIS A 86 -0.89 4.54 2.26
CA HIS A 86 -2.00 5.49 2.36
C HIS A 86 -1.98 6.59 1.29
N GLU A 87 -0.91 6.67 0.49
CA GLU A 87 -0.77 7.63 -0.61
C GLU A 87 -1.14 7.04 -1.97
N GLU A 88 -1.36 5.73 -2.05
CA GLU A 88 -1.80 5.04 -3.27
C GLU A 88 -3.21 5.52 -3.67
N GLY A 89 -3.40 5.88 -4.94
CA GLY A 89 -4.60 6.52 -5.45
C GLY A 89 -4.72 8.01 -5.14
N VAL A 90 -3.77 8.59 -4.39
CA VAL A 90 -3.74 10.02 -4.02
C VAL A 90 -2.56 10.74 -4.63
N THR A 91 -1.34 10.22 -4.42
CA THR A 91 -0.10 10.83 -4.92
C THR A 91 0.68 9.93 -5.88
N PHE A 92 0.34 8.65 -5.92
CA PHE A 92 0.87 7.70 -6.90
C PHE A 92 -0.13 6.58 -7.19
N GLU A 93 0.04 5.92 -8.33
CA GLU A 93 -0.63 4.66 -8.68
C GLU A 93 0.39 3.52 -8.68
N ARG A 94 0.01 2.35 -8.15
CA ARG A 94 0.80 1.12 -8.25
C ARG A 94 0.12 0.17 -9.24
N HIS A 95 0.93 -0.44 -10.10
CA HIS A 95 0.47 -1.48 -11.01
C HIS A 95 1.41 -2.68 -10.90
N ASP A 96 0.85 -3.82 -10.50
CA ASP A 96 1.55 -5.09 -10.51
C ASP A 96 1.40 -5.69 -11.91
N LYS A 97 2.53 -5.91 -12.61
CA LYS A 97 2.55 -6.65 -13.87
C LYS A 97 3.53 -7.82 -13.72
N ASP A 98 3.21 -8.95 -14.34
CA ASP A 98 4.04 -10.15 -14.34
C ASP A 98 5.50 -9.78 -14.68
N GLY A 99 6.38 -9.80 -13.67
CA GLY A 99 7.81 -9.46 -13.75
C GLY A 99 8.25 -8.14 -13.09
N GLY A 100 7.35 -7.30 -12.55
CA GLY A 100 7.77 -6.11 -11.80
C GLY A 100 6.66 -5.16 -11.35
N ASP A 101 6.96 -4.37 -10.33
CA ASP A 101 6.09 -3.32 -9.79
C ASP A 101 6.29 -2.01 -10.56
N THR A 102 5.21 -1.34 -10.97
CA THR A 102 5.26 -0.01 -11.59
C THR A 102 4.61 1.02 -10.68
N PHE A 103 5.32 2.10 -10.38
CA PHE A 103 4.85 3.23 -9.58
C PHE A 103 4.80 4.48 -10.45
N VAL A 104 3.65 5.12 -10.54
CA VAL A 104 3.44 6.33 -11.34
C VAL A 104 3.11 7.50 -10.43
N ARG A 105 3.97 8.53 -10.41
CA ARG A 105 3.62 9.86 -9.87
C ARG A 105 3.29 10.77 -11.04
N ASP A 106 1.99 11.03 -11.26
CA ASP A 106 1.52 11.78 -12.43
C ASP A 106 2.20 13.16 -12.54
N GLY A 107 2.59 13.54 -13.76
CA GLY A 107 3.36 14.75 -14.02
C GLY A 107 4.81 14.77 -13.49
N HIS A 108 5.28 13.74 -12.77
CA HIS A 108 6.64 13.67 -12.23
C HIS A 108 7.47 12.56 -12.89
N TYR A 109 7.13 11.30 -12.64
CA TYR A 109 7.90 10.16 -13.13
C TYR A 109 7.12 8.84 -13.07
N THR A 110 7.62 7.87 -13.83
CA THR A 110 7.27 6.45 -13.73
C THR A 110 8.51 5.65 -13.29
N LEU A 111 8.41 4.97 -12.15
CA LEU A 111 9.44 4.05 -11.65
C LEU A 111 8.98 2.61 -11.86
N LYS A 112 9.81 1.76 -12.46
CA LYS A 112 9.56 0.32 -12.57
C LYS A 112 10.64 -0.44 -11.83
N VAL A 113 10.24 -1.49 -11.12
CA VAL A 113 11.09 -2.32 -10.28
C VAL A 113 10.92 -3.77 -10.71
N PHE A 114 11.97 -4.34 -11.29
CA PHE A 114 12.02 -5.72 -11.78
C PHE A 114 12.79 -6.56 -10.76
N ARG A 115 12.07 -7.41 -10.04
CA ARG A 115 12.66 -8.33 -9.04
C ARG A 115 12.99 -9.63 -9.75
N GLU A 116 14.15 -10.23 -9.48
CA GLU A 116 14.39 -11.62 -9.91
C GLU A 116 13.42 -12.52 -9.14
N ASP A 117 12.62 -13.31 -9.86
CA ASP A 117 11.69 -14.26 -9.27
C ASP A 117 12.45 -15.26 -8.37
N THR A 118 12.49 -15.00 -7.07
CA THR A 118 12.95 -15.99 -6.08
C THR A 118 12.10 -17.26 -6.06
N ASP A 119 10.94 -17.26 -6.73
CA ASP A 119 10.06 -18.43 -6.87
C ASP A 119 10.60 -19.52 -7.82
N ASN A 120 11.65 -19.25 -8.62
CA ASN A 120 12.29 -20.28 -9.46
C ASN A 120 13.32 -21.15 -8.70
N ALA A 121 13.65 -20.84 -7.45
CA ALA A 121 14.59 -21.64 -6.66
C ALA A 121 13.95 -22.87 -5.98
N ILE A 122 12.62 -22.95 -5.88
CA ILE A 122 11.94 -24.00 -5.08
C ILE A 122 11.45 -25.18 -5.94
N THR A 123 11.35 -25.04 -7.27
CA THR A 123 10.84 -26.13 -8.15
C THR A 123 11.91 -26.97 -8.85
N SER A 124 13.20 -26.68 -8.66
CA SER A 124 14.29 -27.50 -9.24
C SER A 124 14.76 -28.66 -8.36
N GLY A 125 14.08 -28.97 -7.26
CA GLY A 125 14.41 -30.10 -6.41
C GLY A 125 13.20 -30.95 -6.06
N THR A 126 13.25 -32.25 -6.40
CA THR A 126 12.27 -33.35 -6.13
C THR A 126 11.38 -33.60 -7.37
N LYS A 127 11.40 -34.72 -8.10
CA LYS A 127 11.76 -36.15 -7.90
C LYS A 127 11.31 -36.90 -9.20
N PRO A 128 11.63 -38.17 -9.53
CA PRO A 128 12.30 -39.26 -8.80
C PRO A 128 13.69 -39.70 -9.28
#